data_AF-A0A8C7WWR1-F1
#
_entry.id   AF-A0A8C7WWR1-F1
#
_cell.length_a   1.000
_cell.length_b   1.000
_cell.length_c   1.000
_cell.angle_alpha   90.00
_cell.angle_beta   90.00
_cell.angle_gamma   90.00
#
_symmetry.space_group_name_H-M   'P 1'
#
loop_
_entity.id
_entity.type
_entity.pdbx_description
1 polymer ?
#
loop_
_entity_poly.entity_id
_entity_poly.type
_entity_poly.pdbx_seq_one_letter_code
_entity_poly.pdbx_strand_id
1 'polypeptide(L)'
;PLRAEWFLRWSADVCVSESEMGPPGWREPLDCVRASELCNQNSQCSSRYRIMRQCLSGGDKERSAMLASRECQGALEVLQESPLYDCRCKRGMKKELQCLQNFWSIHMGLTEGKRRRQEGLSEAAAS
;
A
#
# COMPACT_ATOMS: atom_id res chain seq x y z
N PRO A 1 12.15 12.57 -5.30
CA PRO A 1 12.54 13.27 -4.06
C PRO A 1 11.71 12.82 -2.86
N LEU A 2 10.40 13.07 -2.81
CA LEU A 2 9.53 12.65 -1.70
C LEU A 2 9.46 11.12 -1.53
N ARG A 3 9.40 10.34 -2.64
CA ARG A 3 9.34 8.86 -2.62
C ARG A 3 10.57 8.20 -1.96
N ALA A 4 11.72 8.88 -1.91
CA ALA A 4 12.93 8.39 -1.25
C ALA A 4 12.94 8.75 0.26
N GLU A 5 12.44 9.92 0.62
CA GLU A 5 12.40 10.39 2.01
C GLU A 5 11.36 9.64 2.85
N TRP A 6 10.19 9.30 2.27
CA TRP A 6 9.23 8.40 2.91
C TRP A 6 9.79 6.97 3.06
N PHE A 7 10.57 6.50 2.09
CA PHE A 7 11.27 5.22 2.15
C PHE A 7 12.27 5.16 3.33
N LEU A 8 13.03 6.25 3.53
CA LEU A 8 13.99 6.37 4.60
C LEU A 8 13.32 6.57 5.97
N ARG A 9 12.25 7.38 6.06
CA ARG A 9 11.51 7.59 7.31
C ARG A 9 10.76 6.32 7.75
N TRP A 10 10.26 5.53 6.81
CA TRP A 10 9.64 4.22 7.09
C TRP A 10 10.65 3.13 7.48
N SER A 11 11.86 3.11 6.90
CA SER A 11 12.95 2.23 7.36
C SER A 11 13.25 2.40 8.86
N ALA A 12 12.93 3.56 9.46
CA ALA A 12 13.09 3.83 10.88
C ALA A 12 11.87 3.43 11.75
N ASP A 13 10.65 3.37 11.18
CA ASP A 13 9.38 3.18 11.93
C ASP A 13 8.76 1.75 11.82
N VAL A 14 9.26 0.86 10.95
CA VAL A 14 8.77 -0.54 10.86
C VAL A 14 9.44 -1.46 11.88
N CYS A 15 9.05 -1.31 13.14
CA CYS A 15 9.19 -2.36 14.15
C CYS A 15 7.86 -3.02 14.55
N VAL A 16 6.76 -2.81 13.82
CA VAL A 16 5.47 -3.39 14.21
C VAL A 16 4.90 -4.29 13.12
N SER A 17 5.04 -5.60 13.33
CA SER A 17 3.94 -6.58 13.36
C SER A 17 4.54 -7.95 13.66
N GLU A 18 4.90 -8.16 14.92
CA GLU A 18 5.11 -9.50 15.44
C GLU A 18 3.73 -10.12 15.71
N SER A 19 3.61 -11.41 15.39
CA SER A 19 2.58 -12.35 15.84
C SER A 19 1.14 -12.15 15.34
N GLU A 20 0.75 -12.97 14.35
CA GLU A 20 -0.41 -13.85 14.51
C GLU A 20 -0.10 -15.20 13.86
N MET A 21 0.04 -16.22 14.70
CA MET A 21 0.07 -17.63 14.33
C MET A 21 -1.32 -18.02 13.81
N GLY A 22 -1.48 -18.12 12.49
CA GLY A 22 -2.66 -18.72 11.87
C GLY A 22 -2.51 -20.25 11.72
N PRO A 23 -3.62 -21.03 11.78
CA PRO A 23 -3.62 -22.50 11.75
C PRO A 23 -3.10 -23.09 10.41
N PRO A 24 -2.76 -24.39 10.33
CA PRO A 24 -2.15 -24.99 9.15
C PRO A 24 -3.19 -25.15 8.04
N GLY A 25 -3.20 -24.22 7.10
CA GLY A 25 -4.14 -24.18 5.97
C GLY A 25 -4.12 -22.86 5.19
N TRP A 26 -3.57 -21.80 5.77
CA TRP A 26 -3.34 -20.55 5.07
C TRP A 26 -2.18 -20.72 4.09
N ARG A 27 -2.48 -20.75 2.78
CA ARG A 27 -1.44 -20.55 1.77
C ARG A 27 -0.67 -19.31 2.15
N GLU A 28 0.65 -19.47 2.25
CA GLU A 28 1.55 -18.38 2.58
C GLU A 28 1.23 -17.15 1.70
N PRO A 29 0.98 -15.96 2.31
CA PRO A 29 0.63 -14.78 1.55
C PRO A 29 1.68 -14.52 0.47
N LEU A 30 1.21 -14.31 -0.76
CA LEU A 30 2.08 -14.08 -1.90
C LEU A 30 2.92 -12.81 -1.65
N ASP A 31 4.23 -12.91 -1.83
CA ASP A 31 5.09 -11.76 -1.64
C ASP A 31 4.85 -10.70 -2.73
N CYS A 32 4.99 -9.42 -2.39
CA CYS A 32 4.69 -8.32 -3.30
C CYS A 32 5.61 -8.26 -4.52
N VAL A 33 6.78 -8.92 -4.51
CA VAL A 33 7.63 -9.04 -5.69
C VAL A 33 6.98 -9.98 -6.69
N ARG A 34 6.65 -11.19 -6.26
CA ARG A 34 6.00 -12.19 -7.11
C ARG A 34 4.59 -11.80 -7.52
N ALA A 35 3.82 -11.16 -6.64
CA ALA A 35 2.50 -10.65 -6.96
C ALA A 35 2.54 -9.57 -8.05
N SER A 36 3.55 -8.69 -8.01
CA SER A 36 3.74 -7.69 -9.07
C SER A 36 4.15 -8.34 -10.39
N GLU A 37 4.96 -9.39 -10.38
CA GLU A 37 5.35 -10.12 -11.59
C GLU A 37 4.15 -10.79 -12.25
N LEU A 38 3.24 -11.39 -11.46
CA LEU A 38 1.99 -11.96 -11.97
C LEU A 38 1.05 -10.89 -12.52
N CYS A 39 0.90 -9.76 -11.82
CA CYS A 39 0.10 -8.64 -12.31
C CYS A 39 0.67 -8.06 -13.62
N ASN A 40 1.99 -8.01 -13.78
CA ASN A 40 2.63 -7.53 -15.01
C ASN A 40 2.38 -8.44 -16.22
N GLN A 41 2.11 -9.74 -16.02
CA GLN A 41 1.76 -10.68 -17.09
C GLN A 41 0.31 -10.52 -17.56
N ASN A 42 -0.56 -9.98 -16.72
CA ASN A 42 -1.95 -9.68 -17.07
C ASN A 42 -2.06 -8.21 -17.54
N SER A 43 -2.41 -7.99 -18.80
CA SER A 43 -2.51 -6.64 -19.38
C SER A 43 -3.51 -5.74 -18.65
N GLN A 44 -4.63 -6.29 -18.19
CA GLN A 44 -5.66 -5.57 -17.44
C GLN A 44 -5.12 -5.16 -16.06
N CYS A 45 -4.52 -6.08 -15.32
CA CYS A 45 -3.92 -5.78 -14.01
C CYS A 45 -2.77 -4.77 -14.13
N SER A 46 -1.84 -5.01 -15.07
CA SER A 46 -0.67 -4.15 -15.31
C SER A 46 -1.07 -2.71 -15.66
N SER A 47 -2.09 -2.53 -16.49
CA SER A 47 -2.61 -1.20 -16.84
C SER A 47 -3.17 -0.48 -15.60
N ARG A 48 -4.03 -1.15 -14.83
CA ARG A 48 -4.61 -0.57 -13.61
C ARG A 48 -3.56 -0.31 -12.54
N TYR A 49 -2.56 -1.16 -12.42
CA TYR A 49 -1.43 -0.95 -11.52
C TYR A 49 -0.61 0.30 -11.87
N ARG A 50 -0.41 0.58 -13.16
CA ARG A 50 0.25 1.82 -13.62
C ARG A 50 -0.56 3.06 -13.29
N ILE A 51 -1.87 3.03 -13.55
CA ILE A 51 -2.79 4.12 -13.20
C ILE A 51 -2.78 4.36 -11.70
N MET A 52 -2.94 3.31 -10.89
CA MET A 52 -2.96 3.43 -9.44
C MET A 52 -1.69 4.08 -8.89
N ARG A 53 -0.51 3.71 -9.42
CA ARG A 53 0.75 4.36 -9.05
C ARG A 53 0.74 5.87 -9.32
N GLN A 54 0.11 6.32 -10.40
CA GLN A 54 -0.07 7.75 -10.67
C GLN A 54 -1.05 8.40 -9.69
N CYS A 55 -2.17 7.73 -9.38
CA CYS A 55 -3.16 8.22 -8.42
C CYS A 55 -2.57 8.48 -7.02
N LEU A 56 -1.62 7.65 -6.61
CA LEU A 56 -0.96 7.74 -5.30
C LEU A 56 0.29 8.64 -5.31
N SER A 57 0.68 9.13 -6.49
CA SER A 57 1.76 10.11 -6.66
C SER A 57 1.29 11.51 -6.26
N GLY A 58 2.21 12.35 -5.81
CA GLY A 58 1.92 13.73 -5.41
C GLY A 58 1.65 13.91 -3.92
N GLY A 59 1.30 15.15 -3.53
CA GLY A 59 0.99 15.50 -2.14
C GLY A 59 -0.41 15.03 -1.73
N ASP A 60 -0.75 15.11 -0.45
CA ASP A 60 -2.02 14.53 0.07
C ASP A 60 -3.29 15.13 -0.56
N LYS A 61 -3.27 16.43 -0.88
CA LYS A 61 -4.38 17.11 -1.56
C LYS A 61 -4.57 16.60 -2.98
N GLU A 62 -3.47 16.47 -3.74
CA GLU A 62 -3.49 15.95 -5.11
C GLU A 62 -3.91 14.49 -5.13
N ARG A 63 -3.33 13.68 -4.22
CA ARG A 63 -3.71 12.27 -4.05
C ARG A 63 -5.20 12.11 -3.76
N SER A 64 -5.74 12.89 -2.83
CA SER A 64 -7.17 12.80 -2.48
C SER A 64 -8.06 13.16 -3.67
N ALA A 65 -7.70 14.18 -4.44
CA ALA A 65 -8.41 14.56 -5.66
C ALA A 65 -8.30 13.49 -6.76
N MET A 66 -7.11 12.90 -6.95
CA MET A 66 -6.90 11.82 -7.91
C MET A 66 -7.66 10.56 -7.52
N LEU A 67 -7.64 10.15 -6.25
CA LEU A 67 -8.39 8.99 -5.76
C LEU A 67 -9.91 9.15 -5.87
N ALA A 68 -10.42 10.39 -5.86
CA ALA A 68 -11.83 10.67 -6.14
C ALA A 68 -12.19 10.59 -7.64
N SER A 69 -11.19 10.52 -8.53
CA SER A 69 -11.43 10.39 -9.97
C SER A 69 -11.92 8.97 -10.32
N ARG A 70 -12.80 8.90 -11.32
CA ARG A 70 -13.36 7.63 -11.81
C ARG A 70 -12.27 6.69 -12.36
N GLU A 71 -11.19 7.24 -12.88
CA GLU A 71 -10.06 6.47 -13.42
C GLU A 71 -9.32 5.72 -12.31
N CYS A 72 -9.05 6.39 -11.19
CA CYS A 72 -8.40 5.80 -10.03
C CYS A 72 -9.32 4.82 -9.29
N GLN A 73 -10.61 5.12 -9.19
CA GLN A 73 -11.61 4.19 -8.62
C GLN A 73 -11.70 2.90 -9.43
N GLY A 74 -11.85 3.00 -10.76
CA GLY A 74 -11.89 1.82 -11.62
C GLY A 74 -10.56 1.04 -11.68
N ALA A 75 -9.44 1.68 -11.37
CA ALA A 75 -8.17 0.96 -11.18
C ALA A 75 -8.11 0.21 -9.84
N LEU A 76 -8.68 0.78 -8.77
CA LEU A 76 -8.72 0.14 -7.46
C LEU A 76 -9.55 -1.14 -7.48
N GLU A 77 -10.75 -1.09 -8.09
CA GLU A 77 -11.67 -2.24 -8.18
C GLU A 77 -10.98 -3.46 -8.80
N VAL A 78 -10.30 -3.29 -9.93
CA VAL A 78 -9.58 -4.37 -10.60
C VAL A 78 -8.39 -4.87 -9.77
N LEU A 79 -7.69 -3.96 -9.09
CA LEU A 79 -6.55 -4.35 -8.26
C LEU A 79 -7.00 -5.16 -7.04
N GLN A 80 -8.15 -4.84 -6.43
CA GLN A 80 -8.72 -5.59 -5.30
C GLN A 80 -9.03 -7.05 -5.65
N GLU A 81 -9.36 -7.35 -6.90
CA GLU A 81 -9.56 -8.73 -7.38
C GLU A 81 -8.24 -9.47 -7.65
N SER A 82 -7.11 -8.76 -7.64
CA SER A 82 -5.81 -9.32 -7.93
C SER A 82 -5.04 -9.72 -6.65
N PRO A 83 -4.19 -10.76 -6.70
CA PRO A 83 -3.35 -11.14 -5.57
C PRO A 83 -2.28 -10.10 -5.23
N LEU A 84 -2.13 -9.05 -6.05
CA LEU A 84 -1.24 -7.93 -5.79
C LEU A 84 -1.75 -7.06 -4.64
N TYR A 85 -3.06 -6.91 -4.44
CA TYR A 85 -3.62 -6.06 -3.39
C TYR A 85 -3.47 -6.63 -1.98
N ASP A 86 -3.47 -7.95 -1.83
CA ASP A 86 -3.31 -8.62 -0.52
C ASP A 86 -1.88 -9.10 -0.25
N CYS A 87 -0.92 -8.67 -1.08
CA CYS A 87 0.46 -9.12 -0.97
C CYS A 87 1.09 -8.67 0.37
N ARG A 88 2.03 -9.47 0.88
CA ARG A 88 2.73 -9.18 2.14
C ARG A 88 4.24 -9.26 1.97
N CYS A 89 4.97 -8.47 2.75
CA CYS A 89 6.42 -8.55 2.82
C CYS A 89 6.85 -9.19 4.13
N LYS A 90 7.85 -10.07 4.06
CA LYS A 90 8.46 -10.72 5.22
C LYS A 90 9.82 -10.08 5.50
N ARG A 91 10.11 -9.83 6.77
CA ARG A 91 11.40 -9.31 7.22
C ARG A 91 12.51 -10.33 6.95
N GLY A 92 13.68 -9.88 6.51
CA GLY A 92 14.83 -10.74 6.23
C GLY A 92 14.78 -11.47 4.88
N MET A 93 13.86 -11.10 3.98
CA MET A 93 13.84 -11.66 2.62
C MET A 93 14.91 -11.00 1.73
N LYS A 94 15.52 -11.76 0.81
CA LYS A 94 16.60 -11.28 -0.07
C LYS A 94 16.25 -10.02 -0.88
N LYS A 95 14.96 -9.80 -1.16
CA LYS A 95 14.40 -8.67 -1.91
C LYS A 95 13.48 -7.79 -1.06
N GLU A 96 13.73 -7.68 0.25
CA GLU A 96 12.85 -7.00 1.21
C GLU A 96 12.53 -5.56 0.79
N LEU A 97 13.56 -4.79 0.42
CA LEU A 97 13.39 -3.42 -0.05
C LEU A 97 12.49 -3.34 -1.30
N GLN A 98 12.70 -4.25 -2.26
CA GLN A 98 11.89 -4.31 -3.48
C GLN A 98 10.45 -4.73 -3.19
N CYS A 99 10.24 -5.66 -2.26
CA CYS A 99 8.92 -6.06 -1.81
C CYS A 99 8.15 -4.86 -1.25
N LEU A 100 8.79 -4.11 -0.35
CA LEU A 100 8.20 -2.90 0.24
C LEU A 100 7.89 -1.85 -0.84
N GLN A 101 8.77 -1.67 -1.83
CA GLN A 101 8.50 -0.75 -2.94
C GLN A 101 7.23 -1.12 -3.71
N ASN A 102 7.00 -2.40 -3.95
CA ASN A 102 5.80 -2.87 -4.63
C ASN A 102 4.55 -2.70 -3.75
N PHE A 103 4.63 -3.06 -2.46
CA PHE A 103 3.54 -2.89 -1.50
C PHE A 103 3.06 -1.42 -1.43
N TRP A 104 3.97 -0.49 -1.19
CA TRP A 104 3.60 0.93 -1.06
C TRP A 104 3.10 1.56 -2.36
N SER A 105 3.46 0.98 -3.50
CA SER A 105 3.02 1.47 -4.82
C SER A 105 1.51 1.35 -5.06
N ILE A 106 0.78 0.58 -4.23
CA ILE A 106 -0.69 0.45 -4.29
C ILE A 106 -1.40 0.75 -2.96
N HIS A 107 -0.67 0.86 -1.85
CA HIS A 107 -1.25 1.07 -0.50
C HIS A 107 -1.04 2.47 0.09
N MET A 108 -0.22 3.33 -0.52
CA MET A 108 0.03 4.70 -0.03
C MET A 108 -1.14 5.65 -0.32
N GLY A 109 -2.19 5.55 0.49
CA GLY A 109 -3.35 6.45 0.49
C GLY A 109 -4.36 6.18 1.62
N LEU A 110 -4.11 5.18 2.47
CA LEU A 110 -5.04 4.75 3.53
C LEU A 110 -4.51 4.95 4.95
N THR A 111 -3.23 5.30 5.12
CA THR A 111 -2.59 5.45 6.44
C THR A 111 -2.72 6.84 7.07
N GLU A 112 -2.98 7.89 6.29
CA GLU A 112 -3.16 9.24 6.86
C GLU A 112 -4.59 9.50 7.39
N GLY A 113 -5.53 8.59 7.11
CA GLY A 113 -6.86 8.59 7.76
C GLY A 113 -6.81 8.20 9.24
N LYS A 114 -5.71 7.59 9.70
CA LYS A 114 -5.51 7.28 11.13
C LYS A 114 -4.94 8.45 11.93
N ARG A 115 -4.32 9.48 11.33
CA ARG A 115 -3.96 10.70 12.08
C ARG A 115 -5.18 11.58 12.36
N ARG A 116 -6.16 11.64 11.45
CA ARG A 116 -7.38 12.44 11.68
C ARG A 116 -8.37 11.85 12.70
N ARG A 117 -8.24 10.58 13.10
CA ARG A 117 -8.96 10.05 14.28
C ARG A 117 -8.28 10.37 15.61
N GLN A 118 -7.02 10.81 15.58
CA GLN A 118 -6.32 11.27 16.79
C GLN A 118 -6.44 12.78 16.98
N GLU A 119 -6.52 13.57 15.90
CA GLU A 119 -6.73 15.03 16.02
C GLU A 119 -8.17 15.39 16.47
N GLY A 120 -9.17 14.55 16.19
CA GLY A 120 -10.54 14.75 16.69
C GLY A 120 -10.78 14.32 18.14
N LEU A 121 -9.84 13.62 18.78
CA LEU A 121 -9.97 13.19 20.19
C LEU A 121 -9.29 14.18 21.17
N SER A 122 -8.41 15.06 20.69
CA SER A 122 -7.78 16.10 21.51
C SER A 122 -8.66 17.34 21.72
N GLU A 123 -9.57 17.67 20.80
CA GLU A 123 -10.51 18.79 20.98
C GLU A 123 -11.68 18.45 21.92
N ALA A 124 -12.00 17.18 22.13
CA ALA A 124 -13.03 16.75 23.09
C ALA A 124 -12.55 16.74 24.56
N ALA A 125 -11.24 16.86 24.80
CA ALA A 125 -10.66 16.89 26.15
C ALA A 125 -10.36 18.32 26.66
N ALA A 126 -10.70 19.34 25.87
CA ALA A 126 -10.53 20.75 26.22
C ALA A 126 -11.86 21.46 26.54
N SER A 127 -12.82 20.73 27.12
CA SER A 127 -14.00 21.28 27.81
C SER A 127 -13.97 20.92 29.28
#